data_AF-A0A843KXH7-F1
#
_entry.id   AF-A0A843KXH7-F1
#
_cell.length_a   1.000
_cell.length_b   1.000
_cell.length_c   1.000
_cell.angle_alpha   90.00
_cell.angle_beta   90.00
_cell.angle_gamma   90.00
#
_symmetry.space_group_name_H-M   'P 1'
#
loop_
_entity.id
_entity.type
_entity.pdbx_description
1 polymer ?
#
loop_
_entity_poly.entity_id
_entity_poly.type
_entity_poly.pdbx_seq_one_letter_code
_entity_poly.pdbx_strand_id
1 'polypeptide(L)'
;MGYFEMAKTAIKTVMSKPATLMYPARPGKMTILSRGHVVIDVSRCISCGMCMKKCPAEALCVDKEAKTWTIDRLRCVVCNSCIEVCPVHCLTMEGHYSSAVLTHSGLETFTITYVKPERPKKSEPGEPAEA
;
A
#
# COMPACT_ATOMS: atom_id res chain seq x y z
N MET A 1 6.61 14.79 52.08
CA MET A 1 5.86 13.57 51.75
C MET A 1 5.92 13.17 50.26
N GLY A 2 7.03 13.43 49.55
CA GLY A 2 7.17 12.99 48.14
C GLY A 2 7.86 11.63 47.98
N TYR A 3 8.80 11.31 48.86
CA TYR A 3 9.67 10.13 48.75
C TYR A 3 8.92 8.80 48.92
N PHE A 4 7.92 8.78 49.81
CA PHE A 4 7.14 7.57 50.12
C PHE A 4 6.21 7.15 48.96
N GLU A 5 5.63 8.13 48.26
CA GLU A 5 4.79 7.87 47.07
C GLU A 5 5.63 7.41 45.87
N MET A 6 6.86 7.92 45.73
CA MET A 6 7.79 7.43 44.71
C MET A 6 8.23 5.99 45.00
N ALA A 7 8.54 5.66 46.25
CA ALA A 7 8.89 4.29 46.64
C ALA A 7 7.74 3.30 46.38
N LYS A 8 6.50 3.68 46.73
CA LYS A 8 5.29 2.88 46.45
C LYS A 8 5.08 2.63 44.96
N THR A 9 5.31 3.65 44.14
CA THR A 9 5.20 3.53 42.67
C THR A 9 6.30 2.64 42.11
N ALA A 10 7.53 2.78 42.59
CA ALA A 10 8.66 1.93 42.18
C ALA A 10 8.40 0.45 42.48
N ILE A 11 7.94 0.13 43.69
CA ILE A 11 7.59 -1.25 44.08
C ILE A 11 6.46 -1.80 43.19
N LYS A 12 5.42 -0.99 42.93
CA LYS A 12 4.29 -1.38 42.09
C LYS A 12 4.73 -1.68 40.65
N THR A 13 5.61 -0.86 40.08
CA THR A 13 6.14 -1.05 38.71
C THR A 13 6.97 -2.33 38.60
N VAL A 14 7.81 -2.64 39.59
CA VAL A 14 8.63 -3.87 39.62
C VAL A 14 7.76 -5.13 39.73
N MET A 15 6.68 -5.09 40.50
CA MET A 15 5.75 -6.22 40.65
C MET A 15 4.80 -6.38 39.46
N SER A 16 4.62 -5.35 38.63
CA SER A 16 3.77 -5.39 37.45
C SER A 16 4.48 -6.02 36.25
N LYS A 17 3.72 -6.61 35.32
CA LYS A 17 4.30 -7.14 34.07
C LYS A 17 4.88 -5.99 33.23
N PRO A 18 6.02 -6.21 32.54
CA PRO A 18 6.60 -5.17 31.69
C PRO A 18 5.65 -4.81 30.55
N ALA A 19 5.62 -3.53 30.19
CA ALA A 19 4.83 -3.03 29.06
C ALA A 19 5.41 -3.44 27.69
N THR A 20 6.63 -4.00 27.67
CA THR A 20 7.33 -4.39 26.44
C THR A 20 6.74 -5.67 25.84
N LEU A 21 6.72 -5.71 24.51
CA LEU A 21 6.44 -6.93 23.75
C LEU A 21 7.77 -7.62 23.40
N MET A 22 7.77 -8.95 23.36
CA MET A 22 8.93 -9.74 22.93
C MET A 22 9.05 -9.73 21.40
N TYR A 23 9.42 -8.61 20.80
CA TYR A 23 9.70 -8.52 19.37
C TYR A 23 11.01 -9.27 19.06
N PRO A 24 11.10 -10.07 17.98
CA PRO A 24 10.11 -10.34 16.92
C PRO A 24 9.17 -11.52 17.21
N ALA A 25 9.33 -12.25 18.32
CA ALA A 25 8.54 -13.45 18.64
C ALA A 25 7.03 -13.18 18.86
N ARG A 26 6.67 -11.98 19.31
CA ARG A 26 5.27 -11.49 19.38
C ARG A 26 5.16 -10.15 18.66
N PRO A 27 4.57 -10.11 17.44
CA PRO A 27 4.41 -8.86 16.71
C PRO A 27 3.40 -7.93 17.40
N GLY A 28 3.55 -6.62 17.15
CA GLY A 28 2.59 -5.62 17.61
C GLY A 28 1.20 -5.87 17.03
N LYS A 29 0.16 -5.41 17.74
CA LYS A 29 -1.22 -5.50 17.26
C LYS A 29 -1.40 -4.56 16.07
N MET A 30 -1.72 -5.10 14.90
CA MET A 30 -2.10 -4.32 13.73
C MET A 30 -3.62 -4.27 13.60
N THR A 31 -4.14 -3.13 13.18
CA THR A 31 -5.58 -2.92 12.95
C THR A 31 -5.88 -2.96 11.46
N ILE A 32 -7.15 -3.11 11.10
CA ILE A 32 -7.58 -3.08 9.69
C ILE A 32 -7.30 -1.74 9.00
N LEU A 33 -7.15 -0.66 9.77
CA LEU A 33 -6.86 0.69 9.27
C LEU A 33 -5.37 1.01 9.26
N SER A 34 -4.52 0.09 9.74
CA SER A 34 -3.08 0.28 9.75
C SER A 34 -2.57 0.40 8.31
N ARG A 35 -1.80 1.47 8.05
CA ARG A 35 -1.21 1.75 6.74
C ARG A 35 0.26 1.37 6.77
N GLY A 36 0.65 0.41 5.94
CA GLY A 36 2.01 -0.09 5.84
C GLY A 36 2.67 0.34 4.53
N HIS A 37 2.39 -0.38 3.44
CA HIS A 37 2.95 -0.07 2.14
C HIS A 37 1.96 -0.33 1.00
N VAL A 38 2.18 0.35 -0.13
CA VAL A 38 1.33 0.24 -1.32
C VAL A 38 1.77 -0.94 -2.18
N VAL A 39 0.84 -1.81 -2.55
CA VAL A 39 1.05 -2.93 -3.47
C VAL A 39 0.24 -2.71 -4.73
N ILE A 40 0.84 -3.00 -5.88
CA ILE A 40 0.21 -2.88 -7.20
C ILE A 40 -0.16 -4.25 -7.76
N ASP A 41 -1.38 -4.35 -8.26
CA ASP A 41 -1.79 -5.42 -9.15
C ASP A 41 -1.52 -5.01 -10.62
N VAL A 42 -0.39 -5.48 -11.14
CA VAL A 42 0.08 -5.18 -12.50
C VAL A 42 -0.87 -5.68 -13.60
N SER A 43 -1.70 -6.68 -13.29
CA SER A 43 -2.63 -7.27 -14.25
C SER A 43 -3.84 -6.39 -14.50
N ARG A 44 -4.21 -5.51 -13.56
CA ARG A 44 -5.36 -4.61 -13.66
C ARG A 44 -4.98 -3.16 -13.98
N CYS A 45 -3.69 -2.81 -13.91
CA CYS A 45 -3.23 -1.45 -14.12
C CYS A 45 -3.36 -1.03 -15.59
N ILE A 46 -4.15 0.02 -15.87
CA ILE A 46 -4.36 0.57 -17.22
C ILE A 46 -3.39 1.69 -17.61
N SER A 47 -2.27 1.84 -16.88
CA SER A 47 -1.26 2.88 -17.07
C SER A 47 -1.82 4.32 -17.20
N CYS A 48 -2.94 4.63 -16.53
CA CYS A 48 -3.60 5.95 -16.66
C CYS A 48 -2.79 7.12 -16.09
N GLY A 49 -1.92 6.88 -15.11
CA GLY A 49 -1.06 7.89 -14.48
C GLY A 49 -1.74 8.80 -13.45
N MET A 50 -2.99 8.54 -13.05
CA MET A 50 -3.69 9.36 -12.04
C MET A 50 -3.03 9.28 -10.65
N CYS A 51 -2.52 8.10 -10.29
CA CYS A 51 -1.83 7.86 -9.02
C CYS A 51 -0.56 8.72 -8.89
N MET A 52 0.20 8.90 -9.98
CA MET A 52 1.36 9.78 -10.04
C MET A 52 0.98 11.24 -9.79
N LYS A 53 -0.04 11.74 -10.52
CA LYS A 53 -0.50 13.14 -10.39
C LYS A 53 -1.05 13.49 -9.02
N LYS A 54 -1.67 12.54 -8.32
CA LYS A 54 -2.27 12.75 -7.00
C LYS A 54 -1.27 12.56 -5.85
N CYS A 55 -0.09 11.99 -6.12
CA CYS A 55 0.89 11.71 -5.08
C CYS A 55 1.47 13.04 -4.54
N PRO A 56 1.30 13.37 -3.25
CA PRO A 56 1.79 14.64 -2.69
C PRO A 56 3.32 14.69 -2.59
N ALA A 57 3.99 13.53 -2.58
CA ALA A 57 5.44 13.40 -2.45
C ALA A 57 6.12 13.02 -3.78
N GLU A 58 5.36 12.98 -4.88
CA GLU A 58 5.88 12.61 -6.22
C GLU A 58 6.70 11.31 -6.22
N ALA A 59 6.30 10.36 -5.38
CA ALA A 59 7.00 9.09 -5.17
C ALA A 59 6.72 8.05 -6.26
N LEU A 60 5.77 8.32 -7.17
CA LEU A 60 5.31 7.38 -8.18
C LEU A 60 5.69 7.87 -9.58
N CYS A 61 6.13 6.97 -10.43
CA CYS A 61 6.34 7.21 -11.85
C CYS A 61 5.59 6.16 -12.68
N VAL A 62 4.85 6.60 -13.70
CA VAL A 62 4.13 5.69 -14.61
C VAL A 62 4.53 6.02 -16.04
N ASP A 63 5.21 5.09 -16.68
CA ASP A 63 5.56 5.17 -18.10
C ASP A 63 4.54 4.36 -18.92
N LYS A 64 3.87 5.04 -19.84
CA LYS A 64 2.86 4.43 -20.72
C LYS A 64 3.48 3.67 -21.87
N GLU A 65 4.62 4.13 -22.38
CA GLU A 65 5.32 3.53 -23.51
C GLU A 65 6.07 2.29 -23.06
N ALA A 66 6.82 2.40 -21.97
CA ALA A 66 7.53 1.28 -21.37
C ALA A 66 6.61 0.33 -20.58
N LYS A 67 5.34 0.71 -20.34
CA LYS A 67 4.39 -0.01 -19.48
C LYS A 67 4.98 -0.31 -18.11
N THR A 68 5.67 0.65 -17.50
CA THR A 68 6.27 0.49 -16.18
C THR A 68 5.56 1.34 -15.13
N TRP A 69 5.50 0.80 -13.93
CA TRP A 69 5.04 1.50 -12.73
C TRP A 69 6.16 1.43 -11.70
N THR A 70 6.69 2.58 -11.31
CA THR A 70 7.80 2.67 -10.35
C THR A 70 7.35 3.42 -9.11
N ILE A 71 7.74 2.92 -7.95
CA ILE A 71 7.54 3.56 -6.65
C ILE A 71 8.87 3.75 -5.94
N ASP A 72 9.12 4.96 -5.46
CA ASP A 72 10.19 5.26 -4.53
C ASP A 72 9.66 5.12 -3.09
N ARG A 73 10.07 4.02 -2.43
CA ARG A 73 9.68 3.72 -1.05
C ARG A 73 10.23 4.70 -0.03
N LEU A 74 11.34 5.39 -0.34
CA LEU A 74 11.93 6.39 0.55
C LEU A 74 11.21 7.74 0.48
N ARG A 75 10.54 8.04 -0.65
CA ARG A 75 9.70 9.24 -0.80
C ARG A 75 8.24 9.04 -0.40
N CYS A 76 7.76 7.80 -0.38
CA CYS A 76 6.36 7.51 -0.08
C CYS A 76 6.00 7.82 1.38
N VAL A 77 5.06 8.74 1.59
CA VAL A 77 4.55 9.11 2.92
C VAL A 77 3.35 8.29 3.40
N VAL A 78 3.01 7.20 2.70
CA VAL A 78 1.94 6.24 3.06
C VAL A 78 0.57 6.90 3.32
N CYS A 79 0.22 7.90 2.50
CA CYS A 79 -0.98 8.72 2.67
C CYS A 79 -2.30 8.11 2.13
N ASN A 80 -2.24 7.01 1.35
CA ASN A 80 -3.38 6.36 0.68
C ASN A 80 -3.99 7.10 -0.54
N SER A 81 -3.53 8.31 -0.88
CA SER A 81 -4.13 9.11 -1.97
C SER A 81 -4.10 8.43 -3.35
N CYS A 82 -3.09 7.61 -3.63
CA CYS A 82 -2.96 6.89 -4.89
C CYS A 82 -4.01 5.78 -5.06
N ILE A 83 -4.48 5.20 -3.96
CA ILE A 83 -5.47 4.11 -3.95
C ILE A 83 -6.87 4.69 -4.19
N GLU A 84 -7.18 5.81 -3.53
CA GLU A 84 -8.47 6.49 -3.66
C GLU A 84 -8.72 7.04 -5.06
N VAL A 85 -7.68 7.53 -5.74
CA VAL A 85 -7.80 8.09 -7.09
C VAL A 85 -7.78 7.04 -8.20
N CYS A 86 -7.46 5.78 -7.89
CA CYS A 86 -7.30 4.75 -8.91
C CYS A 86 -8.67 4.33 -9.47
N PRO A 87 -8.97 4.56 -10.76
CA PRO A 87 -10.30 4.25 -11.32
C PRO A 87 -10.59 2.76 -11.42
N VAL A 88 -9.53 1.94 -11.48
CA VAL A 88 -9.61 0.47 -11.58
C VAL A 88 -9.32 -0.23 -10.26
N HIS A 89 -9.04 0.54 -9.20
CA HIS A 89 -8.67 0.03 -7.87
C HIS A 89 -7.63 -1.10 -7.93
N CYS A 90 -6.56 -0.90 -8.70
CA CYS A 90 -5.45 -1.86 -8.83
C CYS A 90 -4.38 -1.71 -7.74
N LEU A 91 -4.47 -0.68 -6.90
CA LEU A 91 -3.53 -0.43 -5.79
C LEU A 91 -4.21 -0.81 -4.47
N THR A 92 -3.45 -1.43 -3.58
CA THR A 92 -3.90 -1.87 -2.25
C THR A 92 -2.94 -1.37 -1.18
N MET A 93 -3.47 -1.07 0.01
CA MET A 93 -2.65 -0.75 1.19
C MET A 93 -2.49 -2.02 2.03
N GLU A 94 -1.28 -2.53 2.13
CA GLU A 94 -0.98 -3.59 3.08
C GLU A 94 -0.71 -3.01 4.46
N GLY A 95 -1.13 -3.73 5.51
CA GLY A 95 -0.94 -3.31 6.90
C GLY A 95 0.49 -3.51 7.41
N HIS A 96 1.26 -4.38 6.75
CA HIS A 96 2.64 -4.66 7.12
C HIS A 96 3.57 -3.52 6.67
N TYR A 97 4.50 -3.14 7.55
CA TYR A 97 5.54 -2.17 7.20
C TYR A 97 6.40 -2.69 6.04
N SER A 98 6.85 -1.77 5.18
CA SER A 98 7.84 -2.09 4.15
C SER A 98 9.08 -2.67 4.80
N SER A 99 9.68 -3.69 4.17
CA SER A 99 10.97 -4.23 4.60
C SER A 99 12.03 -3.13 4.62
N ALA A 100 13.01 -3.26 5.52
CA ALA A 100 14.15 -2.36 5.57
C ALA A 100 14.84 -2.34 4.20
N VAL A 101 14.99 -1.15 3.63
CA VAL A 101 15.73 -0.96 2.37
C VAL A 101 17.22 -1.08 2.70
N LEU A 102 17.87 -2.09 2.14
CA LEU A 102 19.31 -2.33 2.35
C LEU A 102 20.20 -1.52 1.38
N THR A 103 19.60 -0.96 0.33
CA THR A 103 20.26 -0.20 -0.73
C THR A 103 20.00 1.30 -0.60
N HIS A 104 20.89 2.13 -1.15
CA HIS A 104 20.71 3.58 -1.19
C HIS A 104 19.55 4.05 -2.10
N SER A 105 18.96 3.13 -2.86
CA SER A 105 17.77 3.36 -3.69
C SER A 105 16.64 2.44 -3.22
N GLY A 106 15.50 3.03 -2.84
CA GLY A 106 14.25 2.31 -2.54
C GLY A 106 13.30 2.27 -3.74
N LEU A 107 13.85 2.26 -4.96
CA LEU A 107 13.09 2.28 -6.20
C LEU A 107 12.67 0.85 -6.56
N GLU A 108 11.37 0.61 -6.57
CA GLU A 108 10.78 -0.65 -7.04
C GLU A 108 10.05 -0.39 -8.35
N THR A 109 10.44 -1.08 -9.42
CA THR A 109 9.81 -0.98 -10.74
C THR A 109 9.08 -2.26 -11.06
N PHE A 110 7.82 -2.12 -11.44
CA PHE A 110 6.93 -3.20 -11.83
C PHE A 110 6.51 -3.04 -13.29
N THR A 111 6.53 -4.12 -14.05
CA THR A 111 6.07 -4.13 -15.44
C THR A 111 4.57 -4.41 -15.49
N ILE A 112 3.82 -3.54 -16.15
CA ILE A 112 2.37 -3.63 -16.30
C ILE A 112 2.03 -4.67 -17.38
N THR A 113 1.25 -5.68 -17.01
CA THR A 113 0.89 -6.80 -17.88
C THR A 113 -0.52 -6.67 -18.47
N TYR A 114 -1.31 -5.68 -18.06
CA TYR A 114 -2.68 -5.51 -18.52
C TYR A 114 -2.77 -5.44 -20.06
N VAL A 115 -3.59 -6.33 -20.61
CA VAL A 115 -3.99 -6.34 -22.02
C VAL A 115 -5.46 -5.92 -22.05
N LYS A 116 -5.76 -4.87 -22.82
CA LYS A 116 -7.13 -4.42 -23.02
C LYS A 116 -7.93 -5.56 -23.69
N PRO A 117 -9.02 -6.06 -23.09
CA PRO A 117 -9.84 -7.09 -23.73
C PRO A 117 -10.45 -6.54 -25.02
N GLU A 118 -10.54 -7.40 -26.04
CA GLU A 118 -11.22 -7.05 -27.28
C GLU A 118 -12.68 -6.71 -26.99
N ARG A 119 -13.16 -5.58 -27.52
CA ARG A 119 -14.55 -5.18 -27.36
C ARG A 119 -15.42 -6.21 -28.11
N PRO A 120 -16.40 -6.87 -27.47
CA PRO A 120 -17.32 -7.75 -28.19
C PRO A 120 -17.99 -6.93 -29.29
N LYS A 121 -17.96 -7.45 -30.53
CA LYS A 121 -18.62 -6.81 -31.67
C LYS A 121 -20.10 -6.64 -31.31
N LYS A 122 -20.59 -5.41 -31.38
CA LYS A 122 -22.01 -5.07 -31.18
C LYS A 122 -22.78 -5.87 -32.23
N SER A 123 -23.67 -6.78 -31.82
CA SER A 123 -24.60 -7.42 -32.75
C SER A 123 -25.40 -6.32 -33.43
N GLU A 124 -25.40 -6.33 -34.76
CA GLU A 124 -26.18 -5.41 -35.57
C GLU A 124 -27.68 -5.69 -35.34
N PRO A 125 -28.53 -4.66 -35.21
CA PRO A 125 -29.97 -4.88 -35.06
C PRO A 125 -30.55 -5.26 -36.43
N GLY A 126 -30.70 -6.57 -36.71
CA GLY A 126 -31.34 -6.98 -37.96
C GLY A 126 -31.21 -8.44 -38.40
N GLU A 127 -31.00 -9.42 -37.52
CA GLU A 127 -31.07 -10.83 -37.91
C GLU A 127 -32.30 -11.48 -37.24
N PRO A 128 -33.26 -12.02 -38.03
CA PRO A 128 -34.48 -12.60 -37.48
C PRO A 128 -34.13 -13.84 -36.66
N ALA A 129 -34.81 -14.00 -35.53
CA ALA A 129 -34.77 -15.22 -34.74
C ALA A 129 -35.22 -16.40 -35.63
N GLU A 130 -34.28 -17.27 -36.00
CA GLU A 130 -34.59 -18.55 -36.62
C GLU A 130 -35.08 -19.53 -35.54
N ALA A 131 -36.36 -19.88 -35.69
CA ALA A 131 -37.11 -21.09 -35.30
C ALA A 131 -36.71 -21.86 -34.02
#